data_AF-A0A0G1GJQ4-F1
#
_entry.id   AF-A0A0G1GJQ4-F1
#
_cell.length_a   1.000
_cell.length_b   1.000
_cell.length_c   1.000
_cell.angle_alpha   90.00
_cell.angle_beta   90.00
_cell.angle_gamma   90.00
#
_symmetry.space_group_name_H-M   'P 1'
#
loop_
_entity.id
_entity.type
_entity.pdbx_description
1 polymer ?
#
loop_
_entity_poly.entity_id
_entity_poly.type
_entity_poly.pdbx_seq_one_letter_code
_entity_poly.pdbx_strand_id
1 'polypeptide(L)'
;MLKPFRTHLTVLQQEGYSISRFLSWWLSHPLTYSLSSKKGLVKTSKTGLITKLSLLYLALINFSLFYSGQLLLLLILDMVLLLAPFPLLFLSLLSLIPYEKINRYLTVERVRSAITSHSKLDVIGITGSYGKTSVKDFLCTILQPYAPTVKTPESYNTVFGIAKVV
;
A
#
# COMPACT_ATOMS: atom_id res chain seq x y z
N MET A 1 -8.03 -15.23 8.40
CA MET A 1 -7.61 -13.97 9.07
C MET A 1 -8.62 -13.65 10.16
N LEU A 2 -8.14 -13.34 11.36
CA LEU A 2 -8.97 -12.87 12.46
C LEU A 2 -9.69 -11.56 12.09
N LYS A 3 -10.92 -11.37 12.59
CA LYS A 3 -11.75 -10.17 12.30
C LYS A 3 -11.00 -8.85 12.62
N PRO A 4 -10.36 -8.68 13.79
CA PRO A 4 -9.60 -7.46 14.10
C PRO A 4 -8.43 -7.21 13.15
N PHE A 5 -7.65 -8.25 12.83
CA PHE A 5 -6.51 -8.15 11.93
C PHE A 5 -6.93 -7.70 10.53
N ARG A 6 -7.98 -8.34 9.98
CA ARG A 6 -8.51 -7.97 8.66
C ARG A 6 -9.01 -6.53 8.66
N THR A 7 -9.72 -6.12 9.70
CA THR A 7 -10.28 -4.76 9.81
C THR A 7 -9.19 -3.71 9.91
N HIS A 8 -8.23 -3.86 10.82
CA HIS A 8 -7.12 -2.92 10.94
C HIS A 8 -6.27 -2.85 9.66
N LEU A 9 -5.99 -3.99 9.03
CA LEU A 9 -5.28 -3.99 7.75
C LEU A 9 -6.08 -3.30 6.63
N THR A 10 -7.41 -3.44 6.64
CA THR A 10 -8.29 -2.77 5.67
C THR A 10 -8.26 -1.26 5.85
N VAL A 11 -8.41 -0.77 7.09
CA VAL A 11 -8.33 0.67 7.38
C VAL A 11 -6.95 1.20 7.02
N LEU A 12 -5.89 0.50 7.43
CA LEU A 12 -4.52 0.88 7.10
C LEU A 12 -4.30 0.98 5.58
N GLN A 13 -4.90 0.07 4.81
CA GLN A 13 -4.87 0.14 3.34
C GLN A 13 -5.66 1.33 2.79
N GLN A 14 -6.85 1.62 3.33
CA GLN A 14 -7.69 2.76 2.93
C GLN A 14 -7.02 4.10 3.24
N GLU A 15 -6.30 4.20 4.35
CA GLU A 15 -5.50 5.37 4.76
C GLU A 15 -4.16 5.50 4.02
N GLY A 16 -3.92 4.67 3.00
CA GLY A 16 -2.69 4.70 2.21
C GLY A 16 -1.45 4.29 2.99
N TYR A 17 -1.61 3.44 4.01
CA TYR A 17 -0.58 2.99 4.94
C TYR A 17 0.07 4.11 5.77
N SER A 18 -0.66 5.22 5.97
CA SER A 18 -0.24 6.28 6.88
C SER A 18 -0.44 5.87 8.34
N ILE A 19 0.65 5.77 9.10
CA ILE A 19 0.64 5.44 10.53
C ILE A 19 -0.14 6.49 11.32
N SER A 20 0.05 7.78 11.03
CA SER A 20 -0.61 8.88 11.76
C SER A 20 -2.12 8.90 11.54
N ARG A 21 -2.57 8.73 10.29
CA ARG A 21 -4.01 8.67 9.98
C ARG A 21 -4.66 7.44 10.57
N PHE A 22 -3.99 6.29 10.49
CA PHE A 22 -4.47 5.07 11.14
C PHE A 22 -4.59 5.24 12.66
N LEU A 23 -3.60 5.83 13.32
CA LEU A 23 -3.65 6.06 14.77
C LEU A 23 -4.80 6.98 15.17
N SER A 24 -5.00 8.07 14.42
CA SER A 24 -6.15 8.97 14.64
C SER A 24 -7.49 8.24 14.50
N TRP A 25 -7.62 7.35 13.51
CA TRP A 25 -8.78 6.49 13.36
C TRP A 25 -8.92 5.48 14.51
N TRP A 26 -7.83 4.80 14.90
CA TRP A 26 -7.87 3.77 15.93
C TRP A 26 -8.19 4.35 17.30
N LEU A 27 -7.68 5.53 17.63
CA LEU A 27 -8.00 6.24 18.88
C LEU A 27 -9.49 6.64 18.97
N SER A 28 -10.12 6.93 17.84
CA SER A 28 -11.56 7.22 17.79
C SER A 28 -12.42 5.95 17.75
N HIS A 29 -11.86 4.81 17.32
CA HIS A 29 -12.59 3.57 17.05
C HIS A 29 -11.86 2.29 17.53
N PRO A 30 -11.38 2.20 18.78
CA PRO A 30 -10.43 1.15 19.19
C PRO A 30 -11.00 -0.27 19.18
N LEU A 31 -12.33 -0.40 19.31
CA LEU A 31 -13.05 -1.68 19.35
C LEU A 31 -13.90 -1.94 18.09
N THR A 32 -13.64 -1.21 17.00
CA THR A 32 -14.38 -1.40 15.75
C THR A 32 -13.78 -2.52 14.92
N TYR A 33 -14.45 -3.67 14.91
CA TYR A 33 -13.97 -4.88 14.21
C TYR A 33 -14.77 -5.25 12.95
N SER A 34 -15.78 -4.47 12.60
CA SER A 34 -16.55 -4.60 11.36
C SER A 34 -16.65 -3.24 10.68
N LEU A 35 -16.23 -3.17 9.42
CA LEU A 35 -16.39 -1.97 8.60
C LEU A 35 -17.68 -2.10 7.79
N SER A 36 -18.53 -1.07 7.82
CA SER A 36 -19.67 -0.91 6.90
C SER A 36 -19.23 -0.44 5.50
N SER A 37 -17.94 -0.12 5.31
CA SER A 37 -17.42 0.46 4.07
C SER A 37 -17.60 -0.48 2.86
N LYS A 38 -18.08 0.06 1.74
CA LYS A 38 -18.26 -0.66 0.46
C LYS A 38 -16.97 -1.29 -0.11
N LYS A 39 -15.78 -0.76 0.24
CA LYS A 39 -14.49 -1.28 -0.26
C LYS A 39 -13.77 -2.10 0.82
N GLY A 40 -13.80 -3.43 0.66
CA GLY A 40 -13.06 -4.34 1.53
C GLY A 40 -11.55 -4.37 1.25
N LEU A 41 -10.83 -5.18 2.03
CA LEU A 41 -9.41 -5.46 1.84
C LEU A 41 -9.12 -5.94 0.41
N VAL A 42 -8.31 -5.18 -0.33
CA VAL A 42 -7.84 -5.57 -1.65
C VAL A 42 -6.54 -6.35 -1.51
N LYS A 43 -6.51 -7.59 -2.00
CA LYS A 43 -5.29 -8.41 -1.99
C LYS A 43 -4.27 -7.82 -2.96
N THR A 44 -3.23 -7.21 -2.40
CA THR A 44 -2.06 -6.69 -3.10
C THR A 44 -0.78 -7.38 -2.60
N SER A 45 0.30 -7.34 -3.38
CA SER A 45 1.60 -7.86 -2.95
C SER A 45 2.05 -7.23 -1.61
N LYS A 46 1.81 -5.93 -1.41
CA LYS A 46 2.09 -5.21 -0.16
C LYS A 46 1.28 -5.76 1.02
N THR A 47 -0.04 -5.93 0.88
CA THR A 47 -0.85 -6.54 1.95
C THR A 47 -0.42 -7.96 2.28
N GLY A 48 0.01 -8.74 1.27
CA GLY A 48 0.55 -10.08 1.48
C GLY A 48 1.86 -10.07 2.27
N LEU A 49 2.80 -9.18 1.92
CA LEU A 49 4.06 -9.00 2.64
C LEU A 49 3.83 -8.56 4.10
N ILE A 50 2.97 -7.56 4.32
CA ILE A 50 2.56 -7.11 5.67
C ILE A 50 2.02 -8.27 6.49
N THR A 51 1.12 -9.07 5.91
CA THR A 51 0.54 -10.23 6.61
C THR A 51 1.61 -11.26 6.97
N LYS A 52 2.50 -11.62 6.03
CA LYS A 52 3.58 -12.59 6.28
C LYS A 52 4.55 -12.09 7.36
N LEU A 53 4.98 -10.82 7.28
CA LEU A 53 5.86 -10.22 8.27
C LEU A 53 5.20 -10.13 9.65
N SER A 54 3.92 -9.78 9.72
CA SER A 54 3.19 -9.74 11.00
C SER A 54 3.10 -11.11 11.67
N LEU A 55 2.89 -12.18 10.89
CA LEU A 55 2.89 -13.56 11.40
C LEU A 55 4.29 -14.01 11.82
N LEU A 56 5.33 -13.62 11.07
CA LEU A 56 6.72 -13.89 11.43
C LEU A 56 7.08 -13.21 12.75
N TYR A 57 6.74 -11.94 12.94
CA TYR A 57 6.97 -11.24 14.20
C TYR A 57 6.20 -11.87 15.36
N LEU A 58 4.94 -12.23 15.14
CA LEU A 58 4.15 -12.92 16.16
C LEU A 58 4.81 -14.24 16.58
N ALA A 59 5.29 -15.04 15.62
CA ALA A 59 5.96 -16.31 15.89
C ALA A 59 7.30 -16.12 16.63
N LEU A 60 8.10 -15.13 16.23
CA LEU A 60 9.38 -14.82 16.89
C LEU A 60 9.19 -14.36 18.33
N ILE A 61 8.21 -13.49 18.59
CA ILE A 61 7.90 -13.01 19.94
C ILE A 61 7.42 -14.17 20.81
N ASN A 62 6.48 -14.98 20.30
CA ASN A 62 5.98 -16.16 20.99
C ASN A 62 7.09 -17.17 21.31
N PHE A 63 7.96 -17.46 20.34
CA PHE A 63 9.11 -18.35 20.54
C PHE A 63 10.07 -17.82 21.61
N SER A 64 10.37 -16.52 21.59
CA SER A 64 11.25 -15.90 22.58
C SER A 64 10.66 -15.94 24.00
N LEU A 65 9.36 -15.66 24.17
CA LEU A 65 8.67 -15.69 25.46
C LEU A 65 8.48 -17.11 26.00
N PHE A 66 8.25 -18.06 25.10
CA PHE A 66 8.16 -19.48 25.46
C PHE A 66 9.52 -20.00 25.96
N TYR A 67 10.60 -19.69 25.22
CA TYR A 67 11.96 -20.11 25.59
C TYR A 67 12.44 -19.48 26.91
N SER A 68 12.02 -18.24 27.22
CA SER A 68 12.33 -17.58 28.49
C SER A 68 11.46 -18.05 29.67
N GLY A 69 10.51 -18.96 29.46
CA GLY A 69 9.61 -19.47 30.49
C GLY A 69 8.51 -18.50 30.93
N GLN A 70 8.32 -17.37 30.23
CA GLN A 70 7.39 -16.30 30.61
C GLN A 70 5.95 -16.55 30.10
N LEU A 71 5.37 -17.70 30.47
CA LEU A 71 4.08 -18.16 29.94
C LEU A 71 2.90 -17.19 30.22
N LEU A 72 2.87 -16.56 31.40
CA LEU A 72 1.83 -15.57 31.72
C LEU A 72 1.89 -14.36 30.78
N LEU A 73 3.09 -13.84 30.53
CA LEU A 73 3.29 -12.69 29.65
C LEU A 73 2.92 -13.03 28.21
N LEU A 74 3.25 -14.24 27.75
CA LEU A 74 2.84 -14.76 26.43
C LEU A 74 1.32 -14.72 26.29
N LEU A 75 0.58 -15.28 27.25
CA LEU A 75 -0.90 -15.30 27.22
C LEU A 75 -1.51 -13.89 27.22
N ILE A 76 -0.98 -13.00 28.06
CA ILE A 76 -1.42 -11.59 28.10
C ILE A 76 -1.18 -10.91 26.76
N LEU A 77 0.01 -11.09 26.18
CA LEU A 77 0.38 -10.48 24.92
C LEU A 77 -0.48 -10.99 23.75
N ASP A 78 -0.72 -12.30 23.67
CA ASP A 78 -1.57 -12.89 22.64
C ASP A 78 -3.01 -12.39 22.73
N MET A 79 -3.55 -12.25 23.94
CA MET A 79 -4.87 -11.64 24.16
C MET A 79 -4.89 -10.18 23.68
N VAL A 80 -3.88 -9.38 24.04
CA VAL A 80 -3.78 -7.97 23.59
C VAL A 80 -3.69 -7.90 22.07
N LEU A 81 -2.86 -8.72 21.44
CA LEU A 81 -2.65 -8.71 19.98
C LEU A 81 -3.85 -9.27 19.20
N LEU A 82 -4.66 -10.13 19.82
CA LEU A 82 -5.93 -10.59 19.26
C LEU A 82 -6.92 -9.42 19.13
N LEU A 83 -7.03 -8.55 20.14
CA LEU A 83 -7.90 -7.38 20.13
C LEU A 83 -7.31 -6.20 19.35
N ALA A 84 -6.00 -6.00 19.44
CA ALA A 84 -5.29 -4.85 18.90
C ALA A 84 -4.05 -5.28 18.10
N PRO A 85 -4.20 -5.83 16.88
CA PRO A 85 -3.07 -6.30 16.07
C PRO A 85 -2.23 -5.19 15.42
N PHE A 86 -2.58 -3.91 15.61
CA PHE A 86 -1.91 -2.80 14.94
C PHE A 86 -0.41 -2.67 15.25
N PRO A 87 0.13 -3.04 16.44
CA PRO A 87 1.56 -3.00 16.68
C PRO A 87 2.35 -3.91 15.74
N LEU A 88 1.84 -5.11 15.45
CA LEU A 88 2.44 -6.03 14.48
C LEU A 88 2.37 -5.48 13.04
N LEU A 89 1.24 -4.86 12.69
CA LEU A 89 1.08 -4.19 11.39
C LEU A 89 2.09 -3.04 11.24
N PHE A 90 2.31 -2.26 12.29
CA PHE A 90 3.27 -1.16 12.27
C PHE A 90 4.71 -1.66 12.17
N LEU A 91 5.08 -2.66 12.96
CA LEU A 91 6.40 -3.26 12.88
C LEU A 91 6.67 -3.80 11.46
N SER A 92 5.68 -4.46 10.86
CA SER A 92 5.79 -4.93 9.47
C SER A 92 5.91 -3.80 8.45
N LEU A 93 5.22 -2.67 8.65
CA LEU A 93 5.34 -1.51 7.78
C LEU A 93 6.72 -0.86 7.87
N LEU A 94 7.24 -0.68 9.08
CA LEU A 94 8.55 -0.10 9.32
C LEU A 94 9.64 -0.90 8.60
N SER A 95 9.57 -2.22 8.69
CA SER A 95 10.49 -3.13 8.00
C SER A 95 10.37 -3.09 6.47
N LEU A 96 9.23 -2.66 5.93
CA LEU A 96 9.02 -2.52 4.48
C LEU A 96 9.50 -1.17 3.93
N ILE A 97 9.72 -0.15 4.76
CA ILE A 97 10.18 1.18 4.31
C ILE A 97 11.43 1.12 3.42
N PRO A 98 12.53 0.43 3.78
CA PRO A 98 13.71 0.38 2.93
C PRO A 98 13.43 -0.29 1.59
N TYR A 99 12.70 -1.41 1.61
CA TYR A 99 12.28 -2.12 0.41
C TYR A 99 11.43 -1.24 -0.51
N GLU A 100 10.47 -0.48 0.03
CA GLU A 100 9.61 0.41 -0.75
C GLU A 100 10.38 1.56 -1.39
N LYS A 101 11.34 2.15 -0.67
CA LYS A 101 12.22 3.20 -1.21
C LYS A 101 13.05 2.68 -2.38
N ILE A 102 13.69 1.52 -2.21
CA ILE A 102 14.49 0.89 -3.26
C ILE A 102 13.62 0.53 -4.46
N ASN A 103 12.48 -0.14 -4.23
CA ASN A 103 11.57 -0.53 -5.30
C ASN A 103 11.04 0.67 -6.08
N ARG A 104 10.70 1.77 -5.38
CA ARG A 104 10.30 3.03 -6.03
C ARG A 104 11.43 3.61 -6.88
N TYR A 105 12.64 3.67 -6.34
CA TYR A 105 13.81 4.17 -7.08
C TYR A 105 14.07 3.36 -8.35
N LEU A 106 14.15 2.02 -8.24
CA LEU A 106 14.37 1.13 -9.37
C LEU A 106 13.24 1.24 -10.42
N THR A 107 12.00 1.43 -9.98
CA THR A 107 10.87 1.63 -10.88
C THR A 107 11.01 2.94 -11.66
N VAL A 108 11.41 4.03 -11.00
CA VAL A 108 11.63 5.32 -11.66
C VAL A 108 12.77 5.22 -12.68
N GLU A 109 13.89 4.60 -12.31
CA GLU A 109 15.02 4.44 -13.22
C GLU A 109 14.68 3.55 -14.43
N ARG A 110 13.89 2.49 -14.23
CA ARG A 110 13.38 1.66 -15.34
C ARG A 110 12.52 2.46 -16.30
N VAL A 111 11.54 3.21 -15.77
CA VAL A 111 10.64 4.05 -16.59
C VAL A 111 11.43 5.13 -17.32
N ARG A 112 12.38 5.78 -16.64
CA ARG A 112 13.28 6.77 -17.24
C ARG A 112 14.04 6.16 -18.40
N SER A 113 14.72 5.02 -18.19
CA SER A 113 15.50 4.32 -19.22
C SER A 113 14.64 3.92 -20.43
N ALA A 114 13.44 3.40 -20.19
CA ALA A 114 12.49 3.05 -21.24
C ALA A 114 12.08 4.28 -22.08
N ILE A 115 11.81 5.42 -21.45
CA ILE A 115 11.47 6.66 -22.16
C ILE A 115 12.68 7.20 -22.93
N THR A 116 13.85 7.29 -22.30
CA THR A 116 15.05 7.89 -22.91
C THR A 116 15.65 7.06 -24.04
N SER A 117 15.41 5.75 -24.06
CA SER A 117 15.84 4.87 -25.15
C SER A 117 15.01 5.06 -26.45
N HIS A 118 13.87 5.75 -26.38
CA HIS A 118 13.03 6.05 -27.54
C HIS A 118 13.18 7.51 -27.95
N SER A 119 14.15 7.80 -28.83
CA SER A 119 14.48 9.16 -29.28
C SER A 119 13.37 9.90 -30.05
N LYS A 120 12.33 9.19 -30.50
CA LYS A 120 11.17 9.74 -31.23
C LYS A 120 9.89 9.81 -30.38
N LEU A 121 9.98 9.55 -29.07
CA LEU A 121 8.83 9.57 -28.17
C LEU A 121 8.61 10.97 -27.60
N ASP A 122 7.47 11.58 -27.95
CA ASP A 122 7.03 12.83 -27.33
C ASP A 122 6.25 12.55 -26.04
N VAL A 123 6.64 13.21 -24.94
CA VAL A 123 6.02 13.03 -23.62
C VAL A 123 5.27 14.29 -23.21
N ILE A 124 3.95 14.17 -23.04
CA ILE A 124 3.07 15.28 -22.63
C ILE A 124 2.64 15.09 -21.16
N GLY A 125 3.07 16.00 -20.29
CA GLY A 125 2.69 16.03 -18.88
C GLY A 125 1.41 16.83 -18.64
N ILE A 126 0.39 16.21 -18.03
CA ILE A 126 -0.89 16.87 -17.69
C ILE A 126 -0.99 17.05 -16.18
N THR A 127 -1.08 18.30 -15.71
CA THR A 127 -1.20 18.69 -14.29
C THR A 127 -2.42 19.57 -14.05
N GLY A 128 -2.74 19.85 -12.79
CA GLY A 128 -3.84 20.74 -12.38
C GLY A 128 -4.61 20.21 -11.17
N SER A 129 -5.44 21.05 -10.56
CA SER A 129 -6.35 20.64 -9.47
C SER A 129 -7.54 19.84 -10.02
N TYR A 130 -8.10 20.24 -11.15
CA TYR A 130 -9.29 19.63 -11.79
C TYR A 130 -9.05 19.29 -13.27
N GLY A 131 -9.97 18.54 -13.89
CA GLY A 131 -9.99 18.30 -15.34
C GLY A 131 -8.92 17.38 -15.93
N LYS A 132 -7.88 17.01 -15.18
CA LYS A 132 -6.73 16.19 -15.66
C LYS A 132 -7.14 14.95 -16.45
N THR A 133 -8.09 14.16 -15.95
CA THR A 133 -8.52 12.93 -16.61
C THR A 133 -9.24 13.22 -17.92
N SER A 134 -10.20 14.16 -17.92
CA SER A 134 -10.92 14.56 -19.13
C SER A 134 -9.98 15.15 -20.19
N VAL A 135 -9.06 16.03 -19.80
CA VAL A 135 -8.06 16.62 -20.71
C VAL A 135 -7.17 15.55 -21.31
N LYS A 136 -6.70 14.59 -20.51
CA LYS A 136 -5.92 13.45 -20.98
C LYS A 136 -6.69 12.62 -21.99
N ASP A 137 -7.97 12.40 -21.75
CA ASP A 137 -8.82 11.60 -22.63
C ASP A 137 -9.08 12.31 -23.95
N PHE A 138 -9.45 13.60 -23.91
CA PHE A 138 -9.66 14.42 -25.10
C PHE A 138 -8.38 14.55 -25.94
N LEU A 139 -7.24 14.83 -25.30
CA LEU A 139 -5.97 14.95 -26.00
C LEU A 139 -5.56 13.64 -26.67
N CYS A 140 -5.75 12.51 -25.98
CA CYS A 140 -5.51 11.19 -26.57
C CYS A 140 -6.38 10.97 -27.81
N THR A 141 -7.69 11.26 -27.74
CA THR A 141 -8.60 11.13 -28.89
C THR A 141 -8.22 12.04 -30.05
N ILE A 142 -7.75 13.26 -29.78
CA ILE A 142 -7.30 14.20 -30.80
C ILE A 142 -6.02 13.71 -31.48
N LEU A 143 -5.05 13.18 -30.73
CA LEU A 143 -3.74 12.79 -31.26
C LEU A 143 -3.73 11.41 -31.94
N GLN A 144 -4.60 10.50 -31.50
CA GLN A 144 -4.63 9.11 -31.97
C GLN A 144 -4.75 8.93 -33.49
N PRO A 145 -5.47 9.78 -34.26
CA PRO A 145 -5.47 9.72 -35.72
C PRO A 145 -4.15 10.15 -36.39
N TYR A 146 -3.33 10.95 -35.71
CA TYR A 146 -2.11 11.53 -36.29
C TYR A 146 -0.85 10.73 -35.94
N ALA A 147 -0.80 10.12 -34.76
CA ALA A 147 0.34 9.33 -34.31
C ALA A 147 -0.07 8.24 -33.31
N PRO A 148 0.68 7.12 -33.23
CA PRO A 148 0.51 6.14 -32.17
C PRO A 148 0.61 6.82 -30.79
N THR A 149 -0.51 6.88 -30.08
CA THR A 149 -0.65 7.60 -28.81
C THR A 149 -1.06 6.65 -27.71
N VAL A 150 -0.37 6.72 -26.57
CA VAL A 150 -0.70 5.96 -25.37
C VAL A 150 -0.91 6.92 -24.19
N LYS A 151 -1.91 6.63 -23.35
CA LYS A 151 -2.19 7.39 -22.12
C LYS A 151 -2.27 6.46 -20.93
N THR A 152 -2.04 6.99 -19.72
CA THR A 152 -2.33 6.23 -18.50
C THR A 152 -3.83 5.97 -18.37
N PRO A 153 -4.27 4.80 -17.84
CA PRO A 153 -5.68 4.55 -17.60
C PRO A 153 -6.20 5.37 -16.40
N GLU A 154 -7.49 5.73 -16.43
CA GLU A 154 -8.22 6.36 -15.32
C GLU A 154 -7.46 7.53 -14.63
N SER A 155 -7.37 7.52 -13.30
CA SER A 155 -6.62 8.50 -12.51
C SER A 155 -5.25 7.99 -12.08
N TYR A 156 -4.64 7.06 -12.84
CA TYR A 156 -3.35 6.46 -12.46
C TYR A 156 -2.22 7.49 -12.64
N ASN A 157 -1.95 8.22 -11.56
CA ASN A 157 -0.96 9.31 -11.49
C ASN A 157 0.22 8.99 -10.56
N THR A 158 0.28 7.77 -10.01
CA THR A 158 1.38 7.33 -9.15
C THR A 158 2.52 6.75 -9.98
N VAL A 159 3.74 6.73 -9.43
CA VAL A 159 4.92 6.11 -10.07
C VAL A 159 4.62 4.70 -10.58
N PHE A 160 4.01 3.85 -9.74
CA PHE A 160 3.65 2.48 -10.12
C PHE A 160 2.49 2.41 -11.12
N GLY A 161 1.62 3.42 -11.17
CA GLY A 161 0.56 3.54 -12.16
C GLY A 161 1.10 3.87 -13.55
N ILE A 162 2.04 4.82 -13.62
CA ILE A 162 2.73 5.19 -14.85
C ILE A 162 3.60 4.03 -15.36
N ALA A 163 4.34 3.37 -14.46
CA ALA A 163 5.21 2.23 -14.79
C ALA A 163 4.49 0.96 -15.28
N LYS A 164 3.15 0.90 -15.23
CA LYS A 164 2.37 -0.19 -15.83
C LYS A 164 2.08 0.02 -17.31
N VAL A 165 2.27 1.24 -17.79
CA VAL A 165 1.90 1.70 -19.13
C VAL A 165 3.13 1.87 -20.00
N VAL A 166 4.22 2.33 -19.40
CA VAL A 166 5.58 2.35 -19.97
C VAL A 166 6.20 0.98 -19.84
#